data_AF-A0A6G1D3V4-F1
#
_entry.id   AF-A0A6G1D3V4-F1
#
_cell.length_a   1.000
_cell.length_b   1.000
_cell.length_c   1.000
_cell.angle_alpha   90.00
_cell.angle_beta   90.00
_cell.angle_gamma   90.00
#
_symmetry.space_group_name_H-M   'P 1'
#
loop_
_entity.id
_entity.type
_entity.pdbx_description
1 polymer ?
#
loop_
_entity_poly.entity_id
_entity_poly.type
_entity_poly.pdbx_seq_one_letter_code
_entity_poly.pdbx_strand_id
1 'polypeptide(L)' 'MAVEVVRNYDDGSFYRDDIAVAVRRVVVEGKELARKAMELHDILGDMVLQEMYLDKLRERRGVLVQPPF' A
#
# COMPACT_ATOMS: atom_id res chain seq x y z
N MET A 1 9.01 -1.56 -5.90
CA MET A 1 9.06 -2.50 -7.04
C MET A 1 10.10 -2.00 -8.01
N ALA A 2 11.14 -2.80 -8.27
CA ALA A 2 12.09 -2.51 -9.33
C ALA A 2 11.62 -3.27 -10.59
N VAL A 3 11.72 -2.62 -11.76
CA VAL A 3 11.46 -3.26 -13.05
C VAL A 3 12.78 -3.33 -13.78
N GLU A 4 13.16 -4.54 -14.19
CA GLU A 4 14.35 -4.74 -15.01
C GLU A 4 14.10 -4.18 -16.42
N VAL A 5 15.07 -3.42 -16.90
CA VAL A 5 15.08 -2.86 -18.25
C VAL A 5 16.37 -3.30 -18.91
N VAL A 6 16.26 -3.81 -20.13
CA VAL A 6 17.43 -4.24 -20.90
C VAL A 6 18.32 -3.03 -21.15
N ARG A 7 19.60 -3.17 -20.80
CA ARG A 7 20.62 -2.14 -21.00
C ARG A 7 21.32 -2.40 -22.33
N ASN A 8 21.61 -1.35 -23.09
CA ASN A 8 22.51 -1.45 -24.21
C ASN A 8 23.92 -1.80 -23.68
N TYR A 9 24.48 -2.92 -24.14
CA TYR A 9 25.78 -3.40 -23.68
C TYR A 9 26.96 -2.72 -24.39
N ASP A 10 26.71 -2.01 -25.49
CA ASP A 10 27.76 -1.33 -26.26
C ASP A 10 28.17 0.01 -25.63
N ASP A 11 27.20 0.81 -25.19
CA ASP A 11 27.41 2.14 -24.61
C ASP A 11 26.97 2.24 -23.13
N GLY A 12 26.36 1.18 -22.59
CA GLY A 12 25.83 1.16 -21.25
C GLY A 12 24.60 2.08 -21.06
N SER A 13 23.95 2.53 -22.11
CA SER A 13 22.73 3.33 -22.01
C SER A 13 21.47 2.46 -21.93
N PHE A 14 20.32 3.07 -21.67
CA PHE A 14 19.03 2.41 -21.82
C PHE A 14 18.34 2.93 -23.07
N TYR A 15 17.66 2.04 -23.79
CA TYR A 15 16.80 2.47 -24.89
C TYR A 15 15.58 3.22 -24.33
N ARG A 16 15.28 4.37 -24.93
CA ARG A 16 14.17 5.24 -24.48
C ARG A 16 12.82 4.52 -24.48
N ASP A 17 12.57 3.70 -25.49
CA ASP A 17 11.31 2.97 -25.62
C ASP A 17 11.14 1.90 -24.54
N ASP A 18 12.21 1.18 -24.20
CA ASP A 18 12.20 0.16 -23.15
C ASP A 18 11.92 0.78 -21.78
N ILE A 19 12.53 1.93 -21.49
CA ILE A 19 12.24 2.71 -20.28
C ILE A 19 10.78 3.17 -20.28
N ALA A 20 10.27 3.67 -21.41
CA ALA A 20 8.89 4.14 -21.51
C ALA A 20 7.88 3.00 -21.28
N VAL A 21 8.16 1.80 -21.79
CA VAL A 21 7.34 0.60 -21.55
C VAL A 21 7.39 0.21 -20.07
N ALA A 22 8.58 0.15 -19.47
CA ALA A 22 8.75 -0.21 -18.07
C ALA A 22 8.02 0.77 -17.13
N VAL A 23 8.18 2.08 -17.35
CA VAL A 23 7.49 3.12 -16.57
C VAL A 23 5.99 3.02 -16.71
N ARG A 24 5.46 2.83 -17.93
CA ARG A 24 4.02 2.65 -18.15
C ARG A 24 3.48 1.45 -17.37
N ARG A 25 4.20 0.33 -17.36
CA ARG A 25 3.81 -0.86 -16.62
C ARG A 25 3.75 -0.59 -15.11
N VAL A 26 4.77 0.04 -14.53
CA VAL A 26 4.78 0.41 -13.10
C VAL A 26 3.62 1.32 -12.75
N VAL A 27 3.32 2.31 -13.59
CA VAL A 27 2.23 3.24 -13.33
C VAL A 27 0.87 2.54 -13.37
N VAL A 28 0.64 1.65 -14.33
CA VAL A 28 -0.62 0.89 -14.43
C VAL A 28 -0.79 -0.05 -13.23
N GLU A 29 0.22 -0.84 -12.91
CA GLU A 29 0.19 -1.75 -11.76
C GLU A 29 0.05 -0.98 -10.43
N GLY A 30 0.73 0.16 -10.30
CA GLY A 30 0.65 1.04 -9.14
C GLY A 30 -0.73 1.69 -8.96
N LYS A 31 -1.42 2.05 -10.05
CA LYS A 31 -2.80 2.55 -9.99
C LYS A 31 -3.77 1.50 -9.48
N GLU A 32 -3.64 0.26 -9.95
CA GLU A 32 -4.47 -0.85 -9.45
C GLU A 32 -4.21 -1.13 -7.98
N LEU A 33 -2.95 -1.08 -7.53
CA LEU A 33 -2.61 -1.24 -6.12
C LEU A 33 -3.19 -0.10 -5.27
N ALA A 34 -3.05 1.14 -5.72
CA ALA A 34 -3.60 2.30 -5.03
C ALA A 34 -5.13 2.24 -4.92
N ARG A 35 -5.82 1.82 -5.99
CA ARG A 35 -7.27 1.62 -5.98
C ARG A 35 -7.69 0.59 -4.94
N LYS A 36 -7.05 -0.58 -4.93
CA LYS A 36 -7.34 -1.63 -3.94
C LYS A 36 -7.04 -1.19 -2.51
N ALA A 37 -5.98 -0.41 -2.31
CA ALA A 37 -5.65 0.14 -1.01
C ALA A 37 -6.73 1.13 -0.51
N MET A 38 -7.29 1.95 -1.41
CA MET A 38 -8.42 2.83 -1.08
C MET A 38 -9.70 2.04 -0.77
N GLU A 39 -10.03 1.02 -1.57
CA GLU A 39 -11.19 0.15 -1.28
C GLU A 39 -11.06 -0.55 0.08
N LEU A 40 -9.87 -1.01 0.43
CA LEU A 40 -9.59 -1.57 1.76
C LEU A 40 -9.67 -0.51 2.86
N HIS A 41 -9.20 0.70 2.59
CA HIS A 41 -9.31 1.82 3.53
C HIS A 41 -10.78 2.22 3.77
N ASP A 42 -11.64 2.18 2.76
CA ASP A 42 -13.06 2.52 2.96
C ASP A 42 -13.78 1.48 3.83
N ILE A 43 -13.35 0.21 3.79
CA ILE A 43 -13.91 -0.87 4.60
C ILE A 43 -13.28 -0.92 6.00
N LEU A 44 -11.96 -0.76 6.09
CA LEU A 44 -11.19 -0.99 7.32
C LEU A 44 -10.73 0.29 8.00
N GLY A 45 -10.72 1.43 7.32
CA GLY A 45 -10.11 2.69 7.77
C GLY A 45 -10.89 3.46 8.82
N ASP A 46 -12.04 2.96 9.27
CA ASP A 46 -12.75 3.53 10.41
C ASP A 46 -11.99 3.24 11.71
N MET A 47 -11.08 4.15 12.04
CA MET A 47 -10.23 4.08 13.23
C MET A 47 -11.06 4.07 14.52
N VAL A 48 -12.18 4.79 14.56
CA VAL A 48 -13.08 4.83 15.73
C VAL A 48 -13.74 3.47 15.93
N LEU A 49 -14.20 2.84 14.85
CA LEU A 49 -14.76 1.49 14.91
C LEU A 49 -13.72 0.45 15.32
N GLN A 50 -12.49 0.57 14.81
CA GLN A 50 -11.39 -0.30 15.20
C GLN A 50 -11.05 -0.18 16.68
N GLU A 51 -10.96 1.05 17.21
CA GLU A 51 -10.70 1.31 18.63
C GLU A 51 -11.82 0.75 19.50
N MET A 52 -13.09 0.96 19.13
CA MET A 52 -14.23 0.39 19.84
C MET A 52 -14.16 -1.15 19.89
N TYR A 53 -13.78 -1.82 18.80
CA TYR A 53 -13.62 -3.28 18.81
C TYR A 53 -12.47 -3.73 19.72
N LEU A 54 -11.35 -3.00 19.74
CA LEU A 54 -10.23 -3.27 20.64
C LEU A 54 -10.63 -3.08 22.10
N ASP A 55 -11.43 -2.07 22.42
CA ASP A 55 -11.90 -1.80 23.77
C ASP A 55 -12.89 -2.88 24.24
N LYS A 56 -13.85 -3.29 23.40
CA LYS A 56 -14.72 -4.45 23.70
C LYS A 56 -13.92 -5.74 23.93
N LEU A 57 -12.83 -5.93 23.18
CA LEU A 57 -11.93 -7.07 23.38
C LEU A 57 -11.16 -6.97 24.70
N ARG A 58 -10.73 -5.77 25.11
CA ARG A 58 -10.05 -5.51 26.39
C ARG A 58 -10.98 -5.73 27.58
N GLU A 59 -12.21 -5.23 27.50
CA GLU A 59 -13.27 -5.43 28.49
C GLU A 59 -13.56 -6.93 28.70
N ARG A 60 -13.71 -7.69 27.61
CA ARG A 60 -13.93 -9.15 27.68
C ARG A 60 -12.74 -9.91 28.29
N ARG A 61 -11.52 -9.37 28.21
CA ARG A 61 -10.31 -9.95 28.82
C ARG A 61 -10.02 -9.41 30.23
N GLY A 62 -10.86 -8.51 30.78
CA GLY A 62 -10.63 -7.89 32.09
C GLY A 62 -9.44 -6.93 32.13
N VAL A 63 -9.00 -6.42 30.97
CA VAL A 63 -7.97 -5.38 30.90
C VAL A 63 -8.68 -4.02 31.01
N LEU A 64 -8.52 -3.34 32.15
CA LEU A 64 -9.08 -2.02 32.41
C LEU A 64 -8.58 -1.01 31.36
N VAL A 65 -9.50 -0.44 30.60
CA VAL A 65 -9.25 0.75 29.77
C VAL A 65 -9.15 1.94 30.73
N GLN A 66 -7.93 2.45 30.95
CA GLN A 66 -7.78 3.70 31.69
C GLN A 66 -8.27 4.85 30.79
N PRO A 67 -9.12 5.76 31.30
CA PRO A 67 -9.53 6.93 30.52
C PRO A 67 -8.32 7.79 30.18
N PRO A 68 -8.27 8.43 29.00
CA PRO A 68 -7.25 9.43 28.73
C PRO A 68 -7.45 10.59 29.71
N PHE A 69 -6.35 11.05 30.30
CA PHE A 69 -6.29 12.16 31.25
C PHE A 69 -7.05 13.41 30.78
#